data_AF-A0A7X9EU22-F1
#
_entry.id   AF-A0A7X9EU22-F1
#
_cell.length_a   1.000
_cell.length_b   1.000
_cell.length_c   1.000
_cell.angle_alpha   90.00
_cell.angle_beta   90.00
_cell.angle_gamma   90.00
#
_symmetry.space_group_name_H-M   'P 1'
#
loop_
_entity.id
_entity.type
_entity.pdbx_description
1 polymer ?
#
loop_
_entity_poly.entity_id
_entity_poly.type
_entity_poly.pdbx_seq_one_letter_code
_entity_poly.pdbx_strand_id
1 'polypeptide(L)'
;DEWKAIEAKVKALPFTRADVRAFTRFFFSGASEMEIDKQGRIVLPLNLRDYAGIDKDLVIIGVGANRVEIWDSARWAEYVQQSAASYENIAENMEGLGF
;
A
#
# COMPACT_ATOMS: atom_id res chain seq x y z
N ASP A 1 -12.22 -9.78 -4.11
CA ASP A 1 -12.16 -10.64 -2.90
C ASP A 1 -11.13 -10.19 -1.88
N GLU A 2 -9.91 -9.79 -2.27
CA GLU A 2 -8.85 -9.35 -1.34
C GLU A 2 -9.23 -8.19 -0.41
N TRP A 3 -9.92 -7.16 -0.90
CA TRP A 3 -10.39 -6.05 -0.07
C TRP A 3 -11.25 -6.51 1.11
N LYS A 4 -12.19 -7.45 0.86
CA LYS A 4 -13.07 -8.00 1.90
C LYS A 4 -12.28 -8.74 2.98
N ALA A 5 -11.21 -9.43 2.60
CA ALA A 5 -10.34 -10.12 3.54
C ALA A 5 -9.59 -9.13 4.45
N ILE A 6 -9.11 -8.01 3.90
CA ILE A 6 -8.47 -6.93 4.68
C ILE A 6 -9.50 -6.26 5.60
N GLU A 7 -10.67 -5.92 5.08
CA GLU A 7 -11.75 -5.30 5.84
C GLU A 7 -12.16 -6.17 7.04
N ALA A 8 -12.30 -7.48 6.86
CA ALA A 8 -12.61 -8.41 7.94
C ALA A 8 -11.54 -8.41 9.04
N LYS A 9 -10.25 -8.37 8.68
CA LYS A 9 -9.14 -8.30 9.64
C LYS A 9 -9.18 -7.01 10.45
N VAL A 10 -9.40 -5.86 9.79
CA VAL A 10 -9.47 -4.55 10.48
C VAL A 10 -10.69 -4.50 11.41
N LYS A 11 -11.84 -5.05 11.00
CA LYS A 11 -13.05 -5.13 11.83
C LYS A 11 -12.91 -6.04 13.05
N ALA A 12 -12.02 -7.02 13.00
CA ALA A 12 -11.74 -7.91 14.13
C ALA A 12 -10.87 -7.27 15.23
N LEU A 13 -10.31 -6.08 15.00
CA LEU A 13 -9.47 -5.40 15.97
C LEU A 13 -10.29 -4.88 17.18
N PRO A 14 -9.71 -4.86 18.41
CA PRO A 14 -10.44 -4.40 19.60
C PRO A 14 -10.79 -2.91 19.56
N PHE A 15 -12.04 -2.57 19.21
CA PHE A 15 -12.49 -1.17 19.04
C PHE A 15 -12.42 -0.32 20.33
N THR A 16 -12.32 -0.97 21.49
CA THR A 16 -12.21 -0.31 22.81
C THR A 16 -10.89 0.44 22.97
N ARG A 17 -9.83 0.05 22.23
CA ARG A 17 -8.55 0.75 22.26
C ARG A 17 -8.57 2.01 21.38
N ALA A 18 -8.00 3.10 21.90
CA ALA A 18 -7.99 4.39 21.20
C ALA A 18 -7.13 4.37 19.93
N ASP A 19 -5.99 3.68 19.96
CA ASP A 19 -5.09 3.50 18.82
C ASP A 19 -5.75 2.70 17.68
N VAL A 20 -6.50 1.64 18.00
CA VAL A 20 -7.28 0.88 17.03
C VAL A 20 -8.30 1.77 16.32
N ARG A 21 -9.07 2.58 17.08
CA ARG A 21 -10.03 3.51 16.47
C ARG A 21 -9.34 4.54 15.57
N ALA A 22 -8.19 5.06 15.98
CA ALA A 22 -7.42 6.01 15.18
C ALA A 22 -6.94 5.36 13.87
N PHE A 23 -6.37 4.16 13.95
CA PHE A 23 -5.94 3.37 12.79
C PHE A 23 -7.11 3.07 11.84
N THR A 24 -8.24 2.57 12.36
CA THR A 24 -9.43 2.27 11.54
C THR A 24 -9.94 3.50 10.80
N ARG A 25 -9.99 4.67 11.47
CA ARG A 25 -10.40 5.93 10.83
C ARG A 25 -9.42 6.32 9.73
N PHE A 26 -8.12 6.31 10.02
CA PHE A 26 -7.10 6.65 9.05
C PHE A 26 -7.15 5.72 7.82
N PHE A 27 -7.12 4.40 8.07
CA PHE A 27 -7.10 3.37 7.02
C PHE A 27 -8.32 3.47 6.09
N PHE A 28 -9.54 3.51 6.66
CA PHE A 28 -10.74 3.56 5.83
C PHE A 28 -11.05 4.95 5.26
N SER A 29 -10.55 6.04 5.86
CA SER A 29 -10.70 7.39 5.27
C SER A 29 -9.94 7.55 3.95
N GLY A 30 -8.91 6.73 3.73
CA GLY A 30 -8.17 6.65 2.47
C GLY A 30 -8.71 5.59 1.50
N ALA A 31 -9.80 4.90 1.82
CA ALA A 31 -10.39 3.89 0.94
C ALA A 31 -11.41 4.53 0.01
N SER A 32 -11.27 4.30 -1.30
CA SER A 32 -12.26 4.69 -2.30
C SER A 32 -12.52 3.50 -3.22
N GLU A 33 -13.79 3.24 -3.50
CA GLU A 33 -14.16 2.39 -4.63
C GLU A 33 -13.91 3.15 -5.93
N MET A 34 -13.39 2.44 -6.93
CA MET A 34 -12.99 3.03 -8.20
C MET A 34 -13.40 2.10 -9.33
N GLU A 35 -13.98 2.68 -10.37
CA GLU A 35 -14.30 1.94 -11.59
C GLU A 35 -13.19 2.08 -12.61
N ILE A 36 -12.91 0.99 -13.31
CA ILE A 36 -12.00 0.98 -14.45
C ILE A 36 -12.84 1.29 -15.69
N ASP A 37 -12.47 2.35 -16.42
CA ASP A 37 -13.16 2.69 -17.64
C ASP A 37 -12.86 1.69 -18.78
N LYS A 38 -13.55 1.84 -19.92
CA LYS A 38 -13.39 0.95 -21.08
C LYS A 38 -11.98 0.95 -21.69
N GLN A 39 -11.13 1.92 -21.35
CA GLN A 39 -9.75 2.04 -21.81
C GLN A 39 -8.76 1.52 -20.76
N GLY A 40 -9.23 0.97 -19.64
CA GLY A 40 -8.37 0.46 -18.57
C GLY A 40 -7.86 1.54 -17.62
N ARG A 41 -8.49 2.73 -17.59
CA ARG A 41 -8.04 3.86 -16.75
C ARG A 41 -8.85 3.95 -15.46
N ILE A 42 -8.20 4.46 -14.41
CA ILE A 42 -8.81 4.82 -13.14
C ILE A 42 -8.53 6.29 -12.83
N VAL A 43 -9.45 6.97 -12.13
CA VAL A 43 -9.28 8.37 -11.72
C VAL A 43 -8.81 8.42 -10.27
N LEU A 44 -7.51 8.52 -10.02
CA LEU A 44 -6.97 8.61 -8.66
C LEU A 44 -7.55 9.83 -7.91
N PRO A 45 -8.27 9.64 -6.80
CA PRO A 45 -8.81 10.73 -6.01
C PRO A 45 -7.69 11.66 -5.50
N LEU A 46 -7.96 12.96 -5.48
CA LEU A 46 -6.97 13.99 -5.13
C LEU A 46 -6.32 13.74 -3.76
N ASN A 47 -7.11 13.36 -2.76
CA ASN A 47 -6.60 13.04 -1.42
C ASN A 47 -5.59 11.87 -1.41
N LEU A 48 -5.78 10.87 -2.28
CA LEU A 48 -4.85 9.74 -2.40
C LEU A 48 -3.60 10.12 -3.18
N ARG A 49 -3.76 10.96 -4.20
CA ARG A 49 -2.64 11.54 -4.95
C ARG A 49 -1.75 12.40 -4.06
N ASP A 50 -2.35 13.27 -3.25
CA ASP A 50 -1.65 14.14 -2.31
C ASP A 50 -0.94 13.33 -1.23
N TYR A 51 -1.61 12.31 -0.67
CA TYR A 51 -1.01 11.39 0.30
C TYR A 51 0.22 10.66 -0.28
N ALA A 52 0.09 10.11 -1.49
CA ALA A 52 1.18 9.42 -2.18
C ALA A 52 2.28 10.40 -2.65
N GLY A 53 1.99 11.70 -2.71
CA GLY A 53 2.87 12.74 -3.22
C GLY A 53 3.15 12.62 -4.72
N ILE A 54 2.16 12.16 -5.50
CA ILE A 54 2.29 11.94 -6.95
C ILE A 54 2.02 13.25 -7.68
N ASP A 55 3.04 13.85 -8.28
CA ASP A 55 2.89 15.08 -9.08
C ASP A 55 2.70 14.77 -10.57
N LYS A 56 3.56 13.95 -11.19
CA LYS A 56 3.50 13.72 -12.63
C LYS A 56 3.69 12.27 -13.01
N ASP A 57 4.88 11.75 -12.74
CA ASP A 57 5.26 10.39 -13.12
C ASP A 57 4.98 9.44 -11.95
N LEU A 58 4.34 8.32 -12.26
CA LEU A 58 4.04 7.27 -11.29
C LEU A 58 4.48 5.91 -11.80
N VAL A 59 4.67 4.99 -10.87
CA VAL A 59 4.87 3.56 -11.14
C VAL A 59 3.80 2.74 -10.44
N ILE A 60 3.45 1.62 -11.06
CA ILE A 60 2.58 0.61 -10.47
C ILE A 60 3.42 -0.65 -10.28
N ILE A 61 3.42 -1.18 -9.06
CA ILE A 61 4.13 -2.41 -8.72
C ILE A 61 3.15 -3.46 -8.21
N GLY A 62 3.41 -4.73 -8.52
CA GLY A 62 2.73 -5.85 -7.88
C GLY A 62 3.41 -6.19 -6.56
N VAL A 63 2.64 -6.36 -5.49
CA VAL A 63 3.20 -6.77 -4.19
C VAL A 63 2.48 -8.01 -3.69
N GLY A 64 3.23 -9.11 -3.62
CA GLY A 64 2.65 -10.44 -3.43
C GLY A 64 1.71 -10.80 -4.59
N ALA A 65 0.72 -11.63 -4.32
CA ALA A 65 -0.29 -12.04 -5.31
C ALA A 65 -1.60 -11.24 -5.23
N ASN A 66 -1.73 -10.30 -4.29
CA ASN A 66 -3.04 -9.82 -3.86
C ASN A 66 -3.27 -8.31 -3.90
N ARG A 67 -2.25 -7.52 -4.25
CA ARG A 67 -2.41 -6.07 -4.42
C ARG A 67 -1.44 -5.50 -5.41
N VAL A 68 -1.79 -4.32 -5.89
CA VAL A 68 -0.88 -3.39 -6.55
C VAL A 68 -0.65 -2.19 -5.66
N GLU A 69 0.51 -1.57 -5.76
CA GLU A 69 0.81 -0.30 -5.12
C GLU A 69 1.13 0.75 -6.18
N ILE A 70 0.67 1.97 -5.96
CA ILE A 70 0.91 3.12 -6.82
C ILE A 70 1.86 4.05 -6.07
N TRP A 71 2.97 4.39 -6.72
CA TRP A 71 4.02 5.21 -6.14
C TRP A 71 4.35 6.39 -7.05
N ASP A 72 4.78 7.49 -6.44
CA ASP A 72 5.56 8.50 -7.16
C ASP A 72 6.88 7.86 -7.64
N SER A 73 7.23 8.09 -8.90
CA SER A 73 8.37 7.42 -9.54
C SER A 73 9.71 7.72 -8.85
N ALA A 74 9.93 8.96 -8.38
CA ALA A 74 11.17 9.35 -7.74
C ALA A 74 11.27 8.74 -6.34
N ARG A 75 10.18 8.77 -5.57
CA ARG A 75 10.11 8.13 -4.24
C ARG A 75 10.34 6.62 -4.31
N TRP A 76 9.79 5.96 -5.33
CA TRP A 76 10.04 4.54 -5.55
C TRP A 76 11.51 4.25 -5.86
N ALA A 77 12.14 5.04 -6.74
CA ALA A 77 13.55 4.87 -7.07
C ALA A 77 14.46 5.04 -5.83
N GLU A 78 14.17 6.04 -5.00
CA GLU A 78 14.87 6.25 -3.72
C GLU A 78 14.67 5.06 -2.76
N TYR A 79 13.43 4.60 -2.60
CA TYR A 79 13.11 3.43 -1.77
C TYR A 79 13.89 2.18 -2.21
N VAL A 80 13.93 1.90 -3.52
CA VAL A 80 14.67 0.76 -4.07
C VAL A 80 16.17 0.90 -3.82
N GLN A 81 16.74 2.09 -4.01
CA GLN A 81 18.16 2.33 -3.77
C GLN A 81 18.53 2.10 -2.30
N GLN A 82 17.74 2.64 -1.37
CA GLN A 82 17.95 2.46 0.07
C GLN A 82 17.77 0.99 0.50
N SER A 83 16.77 0.32 -0.06
CA SER A 83 16.49 -1.08 0.23
C SER A 83 17.55 -2.02 -0.34
N ALA A 84 18.08 -1.72 -1.54
CA ALA A 84 19.15 -2.49 -2.16
C ALA A 84 20.43 -2.49 -1.32
N ALA A 85 20.77 -1.35 -0.71
CA ALA A 85 21.91 -1.24 0.21
C ALA A 85 21.75 -2.10 1.48
N SER A 86 20.53 -2.51 1.81
CA SER A 86 20.21 -3.36 2.95
C SER A 86 19.85 -4.79 2.56
N TYR A 87 19.89 -5.14 1.26
CA TYR A 87 19.36 -6.40 0.75
C TYR A 87 20.08 -7.62 1.31
N GLU A 88 21.40 -7.55 1.45
CA GLU A 88 22.22 -8.62 2.04
C GLU A 88 21.82 -8.90 3.50
N ASN A 89 21.61 -7.83 4.29
CA ASN A 89 21.16 -7.94 5.68
C ASN A 89 19.70 -8.44 5.77
N ILE A 90 18.84 -8.01 4.86
CA ILE A 90 17.47 -8.50 4.77
C ILE A 90 17.47 -9.99 4.43
N ALA A 91 18.27 -10.43 3.44
CA ALA A 91 18.35 -11.83 3.03
C ALA A 91 18.84 -12.74 4.16
N GLU A 92 19.88 -12.35 4.90
CA GLU A 92 20.37 -13.10 6.07
C GLU A 92 19.28 -13.26 7.15
N ASN A 93 18.48 -12.23 7.41
CA ASN A 93 17.38 -12.32 8.36
C ASN A 93 16.21 -13.20 7.86
N MET A 94 16.09 -13.37 6.54
CA MET A 94 15.03 -14.17 5.90
C MET A 94 15.37 -15.66 5.84
N GLU A 95 16.65 -16.04 5.88
CA GLU A 95 17.07 -17.46 6.01
C GLU A 95 16.51 -18.10 7.29
N GLY A 96 16.34 -17.32 8.37
CA GLY A 96 15.70 -17.78 9.61
C GLY A 96 14.18 -18.01 9.51
N LEU A 97 13.55 -17.59 8.39
CA LEU A 97 12.12 -17.73 8.14
C LEU A 97 11.80 -18.84 7.12
N GLY A 98 12.80 -19.56 6.61
CA GLY A 98 12.63 -20.71 5.73
C GLY A 98 12.21 -20.38 4.30
N PHE A 99 12.62 -19.20 3.81
CA PHE A 99 12.53 -18.83 2.40
C PHE A 99 13.68 -19.42 1.56
#